data_AF-A0A5F0LMG6-F1
#
_entry.id   AF-A0A5F0LMG6-F1
#
_cell.length_a   1.000
_cell.length_b   1.000
_cell.length_c   1.000
_cell.angle_alpha   90.00
_cell.angle_beta   90.00
_cell.angle_gamma   90.00
#
_symmetry.space_group_name_H-M   'P 1'
#
loop_
_entity.id
_entity.type
_entity.pdbx_description
1 polymer ?
#
loop_
_entity_poly.entity_id
_entity_poly.type
_entity_poly.pdbx_seq_one_letter_code
_entity_poly.pdbx_strand_id
1 'polypeptide(L)'
;MNGMSEPTISLTELEEAINYWRIQRPATGEECALSPEVNALADVYAVMIIEHLHSIAAEVIGQEPRQLLDAWRQARAGQGA
;
A
#
# COMPACT_ATOMS: atom_id res chain seq x y z
N MET A 1 -4.43 30.29 4.12
CA MET A 1 -4.78 28.93 4.57
C MET A 1 -3.66 28.03 4.12
N ASN A 2 -2.85 27.53 5.06
CA ASN A 2 -1.61 26.82 4.78
C ASN A 2 -1.94 25.45 4.18
N GLY A 3 -1.54 25.22 2.92
CA GLY A 3 -1.72 23.95 2.22
C GLY A 3 -0.96 22.85 2.94
N MET A 4 -1.67 22.06 3.74
CA MET A 4 -1.21 20.73 4.08
C MET A 4 -1.39 19.92 2.81
N SER A 5 -0.31 19.70 2.06
CA SER A 5 -0.33 18.73 0.97
C SER A 5 -0.91 17.43 1.52
N GLU A 6 -2.12 17.08 1.11
CA GLU A 6 -2.69 15.78 1.47
C GLU A 6 -1.68 14.71 1.04
N PRO A 7 -1.32 13.75 1.92
CA PRO A 7 -0.31 12.78 1.58
C PRO A 7 -0.84 11.96 0.40
N THR A 8 -0.26 12.17 -0.77
CA THR A 8 -0.48 11.34 -1.94
C THR A 8 0.38 10.09 -1.82
N ILE A 9 -0.14 9.00 -2.39
CA ILE A 9 0.55 7.72 -2.47
C ILE A 9 0.80 7.48 -3.95
N SER A 10 2.06 7.34 -4.32
CA SER A 10 2.44 7.02 -5.70
C SER A 10 2.19 5.54 -5.99
N LEU A 11 1.90 5.19 -7.26
CA LEU A 11 1.73 3.80 -7.68
C LEU A 11 2.95 2.95 -7.28
N THR A 12 4.16 3.49 -7.46
CA THR A 12 5.41 2.83 -7.06
C THR A 12 5.51 2.58 -5.55
N GLU A 13 5.08 3.53 -4.71
CA GLU A 13 5.08 3.32 -3.25
C GLU A 13 4.13 2.19 -2.85
N LEU A 14 2.97 2.13 -3.50
CA LEU A 14 2.00 1.07 -3.29
C LEU A 14 2.56 -0.30 -3.72
N GLU A 15 3.22 -0.38 -4.88
CA GLU A 15 3.88 -1.60 -5.37
C GLU A 15 5.00 -2.07 -4.43
N GLU A 16 5.83 -1.16 -3.92
CA GLU A 16 6.87 -1.49 -2.95
C GLU A 16 6.27 -2.01 -1.63
N ALA A 17 5.18 -1.41 -1.14
CA ALA A 17 4.47 -1.88 0.05
C ALA A 17 3.87 -3.27 -0.15
N ILE A 18 3.21 -3.52 -1.30
CA ILE A 18 2.68 -4.84 -1.67
C ILE A 18 3.80 -5.89 -1.65
N ASN A 19 4.94 -5.59 -2.24
CA ASN A 19 6.09 -6.50 -2.26
C ASN A 19 6.64 -6.78 -0.86
N TYR A 20 6.74 -5.75 -0.01
CA TYR A 20 7.15 -5.91 1.38
C TYR A 20 6.22 -6.86 2.15
N TRP A 21 4.90 -6.62 2.09
CA TRP A 21 3.93 -7.43 2.80
C TRP A 21 3.85 -8.86 2.25
N ARG A 22 4.04 -9.05 0.94
CA ARG A 22 4.10 -10.39 0.33
C ARG A 22 5.30 -11.21 0.79
N ILE A 23 6.44 -10.57 1.09
CA ILE A 23 7.61 -11.25 1.66
C ILE A 23 7.37 -11.57 3.14
N GLN A 24 6.75 -10.66 3.90
CA GLN A 24 6.54 -10.81 5.35
C GLN A 24 5.34 -11.69 5.72
N ARG A 25 4.35 -11.77 4.83
CA ARG A 25 3.11 -12.55 4.93
C ARG A 25 2.91 -13.26 3.58
N PRO A 26 3.72 -14.30 3.30
CA PRO A 26 3.59 -15.06 2.07
C PRO A 26 2.20 -15.68 1.97
N ALA A 27 1.76 -15.94 0.73
CA ALA A 27 0.54 -16.69 0.49
C ALA A 27 0.60 -18.04 1.23
N THR A 28 -0.52 -18.42 1.85
CA THR A 28 -0.62 -19.65 2.63
C THR A 28 -1.71 -20.56 2.06
N GLY A 29 -1.57 -21.87 2.29
CA GLY A 29 -2.51 -22.88 1.79
C GLY A 29 -2.21 -23.37 0.35
N GLU A 30 -2.88 -24.44 -0.04
CA GLU A 30 -2.75 -25.07 -1.37
C GLU A 30 -3.24 -24.17 -2.52
N GLU A 31 -4.10 -23.20 -2.19
CA GLU A 31 -4.72 -22.25 -3.12
C GLU A 31 -3.90 -20.97 -3.38
N CYS A 32 -2.72 -20.82 -2.76
CA CYS A 32 -1.84 -19.66 -2.94
C CYS A 32 -2.58 -18.32 -2.73
N ALA A 33 -3.51 -18.28 -1.76
CA ALA A 33 -4.30 -17.10 -1.47
C ALA A 33 -3.43 -15.98 -0.87
N LEU A 34 -3.63 -14.75 -1.34
CA LEU A 34 -2.99 -13.57 -0.77
C LEU A 34 -3.40 -13.41 0.70
N SER A 35 -2.47 -12.93 1.52
CA SER A 35 -2.78 -12.50 2.88
C SER A 35 -3.77 -11.32 2.86
N PRO A 36 -4.57 -11.13 3.92
CA PRO A 36 -5.51 -10.01 4.01
C PRO A 36 -4.84 -8.66 3.75
N GLU A 37 -3.61 -8.48 4.27
CA GLU A 37 -2.83 -7.26 4.11
C GLU A 37 -2.46 -6.99 2.65
N VAL A 38 -2.03 -8.04 1.93
CA VAL A 38 -1.68 -7.92 0.51
C VAL A 38 -2.95 -7.72 -0.34
N ASN A 39 -4.06 -8.36 0.00
CA ASN A 39 -5.34 -8.13 -0.67
C ASN A 39 -5.83 -6.69 -0.53
N ALA A 40 -5.76 -6.11 0.67
CA ALA A 40 -6.20 -4.73 0.91
C ALA A 40 -5.40 -3.71 0.08
N LEU A 41 -4.09 -3.92 -0.07
CA LEU A 41 -3.25 -3.07 -0.92
C LEU A 41 -3.48 -3.32 -2.42
N ALA A 42 -3.72 -4.58 -2.81
CA ALA A 42 -4.01 -4.96 -4.19
C ALA A 42 -5.33 -4.37 -4.70
N ASP A 43 -6.33 -4.18 -3.83
CA ASP A 43 -7.60 -3.51 -4.18
C ASP A 43 -7.36 -2.05 -4.58
N VAL A 44 -6.57 -1.31 -3.79
CA VAL A 44 -6.17 0.06 -4.14
C VAL A 44 -5.39 0.09 -5.45
N TYR A 45 -4.49 -0.87 -5.66
CA TYR A 45 -3.71 -0.99 -6.90
C TYR A 45 -4.64 -1.21 -8.10
N ALA A 46 -5.63 -2.10 -7.98
CA ALA A 46 -6.60 -2.35 -9.03
C ALA A 46 -7.38 -1.09 -9.40
N VAL A 47 -7.84 -0.31 -8.41
CA VAL A 47 -8.48 0.99 -8.64
C VAL A 47 -7.54 1.93 -9.41
N MET A 48 -6.27 2.05 -9.00
CA MET A 48 -5.33 2.93 -9.68
C MET A 48 -5.06 2.53 -11.13
N ILE A 49 -4.98 1.22 -11.43
CA ILE A 49 -4.78 0.73 -12.80
C ILE A 49 -6.02 0.96 -13.67
N ILE A 50 -7.21 0.65 -13.15
CA ILE A 50 -8.48 0.84 -13.88
C ILE A 50 -8.72 2.32 -14.19
N GLU A 51 -8.46 3.19 -13.22
CA GLU A 51 -8.66 4.64 -13.34
C GLU A 51 -7.44 5.36 -13.97
N HIS A 52 -6.40 4.63 -14.38
CA HIS A 52 -5.16 5.17 -14.95
C HIS A 52 -4.46 6.22 -14.06
N LEU A 53 -4.54 6.04 -12.74
CA LEU A 53 -3.94 6.92 -11.74
C LEU A 53 -2.49 6.52 -11.47
N HIS A 54 -1.59 7.50 -11.50
CA HIS A 54 -0.20 7.34 -11.06
C HIS A 54 -0.01 7.70 -9.58
N SER A 55 -0.98 8.38 -8.98
CA SER A 55 -1.02 8.72 -7.57
C SER A 55 -2.46 8.82 -7.08
N ILE A 56 -2.66 8.55 -5.79
CA ILE A 56 -3.98 8.61 -5.15
C ILE A 56 -3.87 9.31 -3.79
N ALA A 57 -4.88 10.09 -3.42
CA ALA A 57 -4.89 10.76 -2.12
C ALA A 57 -5.12 9.74 -1.00
N ALA A 58 -4.37 9.81 0.10
CA ALA A 58 -4.54 8.87 1.21
C ALA A 58 -5.91 8.98 1.92
N GLU A 59 -6.69 10.03 1.66
CA GLU A 59 -8.05 10.18 2.18
C GLU A 59 -9.10 9.38 1.41
N VAL A 60 -8.85 9.09 0.12
CA VAL A 60 -9.82 8.37 -0.72
C VAL A 60 -9.67 6.86 -0.61
N ILE A 61 -8.58 6.38 0.00
CA ILE A 61 -8.37 4.96 0.28
C ILE A 61 -8.88 4.62 1.68
N GLY A 62 -9.27 3.35 1.86
CA GLY A 62 -9.73 2.85 3.15
C GLY A 62 -8.66 2.96 4.27
N GLN A 63 -9.12 2.90 5.52
CA GLN A 63 -8.25 3.01 6.69
C GLN A 63 -7.21 1.88 6.77
N GLU A 64 -7.57 0.66 6.37
CA GLU A 64 -6.68 -0.50 6.45
C GLU A 64 -5.47 -0.40 5.48
N PRO A 65 -5.64 -0.18 4.16
CA PRO A 65 -4.52 0.07 3.25
C PRO A 65 -3.62 1.22 3.70
N ARG A 66 -4.21 2.30 4.26
CA ARG A 66 -3.47 3.45 4.77
C ARG A 66 -2.56 3.08 5.96
N GLN A 67 -3.06 2.26 6.89
CA GLN A 67 -2.26 1.79 8.03
C GLN A 67 -1.12 0.86 7.59
N LEU A 68 -1.36 0.00 6.60
CA LEU A 68 -0.34 -0.90 6.05
C LEU A 68 0.78 -0.14 5.33
N LEU A 69 0.43 0.93 4.59
CA LEU A 69 1.39 1.83 3.96
C LEU A 69 2.22 2.60 4.99
N ASP A 70 1.59 3.10 6.05
CA ASP A 70 2.29 3.81 7.12
C ASP A 70 3.28 2.88 7.86
N ALA A 71 2.85 1.67 8.22
CA ALA A 71 3.71 0.67 8.84
C ALA A 71 4.90 0.29 7.95
N TRP A 72 4.68 0.14 6.64
CA TRP A 72 5.76 -0.09 5.68
C TRP A 72 6.74 1.09 5.61
N ARG A 73 6.24 2.34 5.56
CA ARG A 73 7.07 3.56 5.56
C ARG A 73 7.94 3.64 6.81
N GLN A 74 7.38 3.35 7.98
CA GLN A 74 8.13 3.29 9.24
C GLN A 74 9.20 2.19 9.22
N ALA A 75 8.85 0.99 8.75
CA ALA A 75 9.80 -0.11 8.62
C ALA A 75 10.95 0.23 7.65
N ARG A 76 10.67 0.93 6.54
CA ARG A 76 11.70 1.39 5.60
C ARG A 76 12.63 2.45 6.22
N ALA A 77 12.08 3.39 6.99
CA ALA A 77 12.87 4.40 7.68
C ALA A 77 13.82 3.80 8.74
N GLY A 78 13.39 2.73 9.42
CA GLY A 78 14.22 2.02 10.42
C GLY A 78 15.32 1.12 9.84
N GLN A 79 15.26 0.79 8.54
CA GLN A 79 16.25 -0.07 7.86
C GLN A 79 17.43 0.73 7.24
N GLY A 80 17.36 2.06 7.27
CA GLY A 80 18.38 2.96 6.70
C GLY A 80 19.31 3.61 7.73
N ALA A 81 19.32 3.14 8.98
CA ALA A 81 20.14 3.66 10.09
C ALA A 81 21.25 2.68 10.50
#